data_AF-A0A835CX48-F1
#
_entry.id   AF-A0A835CX48-F1
#
_cell.length_a   1.000
_cell.length_b   1.000
_cell.length_c   1.000
_cell.angle_alpha   90.00
_cell.angle_beta   90.00
_cell.angle_gamma   90.00
#
_symmetry.space_group_name_H-M   'P 1'
#
loop_
_entity.id
_entity.type
_entity.pdbx_description
1 polymer ?
#
loop_
_entity_poly.entity_id
_entity_poly.type
_entity_poly.pdbx_seq_one_letter_code
_entity_poly.pdbx_strand_id
1 'polypeptide(L)'
;MDTAKPLRFSARVLWIFFFALLDSYSNVSADGLSLVVAQPTTLNISSGLPVEISPGSKPGALMVCERVQIHGLSRLKDLKKFAHSMKVKVKVVETSPRVRLQKVEVCFHRNTSLAIGMCPQGQWEKLAKGSWVRSTSPYDHKLLDIRMPGPSFEIVEVSIKEEFLLYRVLFLIMGIIMMMLAPSLSKSIVFYYSSAMAVGVILVILMVLFQGMKLLPTGRKSSLAIFMYSSVIGVGSFLLRYLPGLLHSVLVEIGISEDMYNPV
;
A
#
# COMPACT_ATOMS: atom_id res chain seq x y z
N MET A 1 -9.42 -48.04 -9.39
CA MET A 1 -8.01 -47.67 -9.16
C MET A 1 -7.65 -46.56 -10.13
N ASP A 2 -7.72 -45.28 -9.74
CA ASP A 2 -7.28 -44.16 -10.61
C ASP A 2 -7.09 -42.83 -9.83
N THR A 3 -6.58 -42.88 -8.61
CA THR A 3 -6.38 -41.71 -7.72
C THR A 3 -4.97 -41.10 -7.78
N ALA A 4 -4.06 -41.61 -8.61
CA ALA A 4 -2.64 -41.24 -8.57
C ALA A 4 -2.25 -40.00 -9.40
N LYS A 5 -3.12 -39.49 -10.29
CA LYS A 5 -2.81 -38.39 -11.22
C LYS A 5 -2.77 -36.97 -10.58
N PRO A 6 -3.71 -36.54 -9.72
CA PRO A 6 -3.70 -35.19 -9.19
C PRO A 6 -2.59 -34.95 -8.16
N LEU A 7 -2.22 -35.98 -7.39
CA LEU A 7 -1.18 -35.89 -6.35
C LEU A 7 0.22 -35.66 -6.94
N ARG A 8 0.51 -36.26 -8.11
CA ARG A 8 1.77 -36.03 -8.84
C ARG A 8 1.90 -34.63 -9.41
N PHE A 9 0.79 -33.98 -9.79
CA PHE A 9 0.82 -32.62 -10.32
C PHE A 9 1.06 -31.59 -9.21
N SER A 10 0.37 -31.76 -8.07
CA SER A 10 0.56 -30.96 -6.85
C SER A 10 2.00 -31.03 -6.31
N ALA A 11 2.60 -32.22 -6.25
CA ALA A 11 3.98 -32.39 -5.82
C ALA A 11 5.00 -31.70 -6.75
N ARG A 12 4.76 -31.69 -8.08
CA ARG A 12 5.64 -31.00 -9.03
C ARG A 12 5.58 -29.49 -8.93
N VAL A 13 4.40 -28.92 -8.69
CA VAL A 13 4.24 -27.46 -8.49
C VAL A 13 4.94 -27.01 -7.21
N LEU A 14 4.81 -27.80 -6.12
CA LEU A 14 5.48 -27.54 -4.86
C LEU A 14 7.01 -27.55 -5.00
N TRP A 15 7.53 -28.49 -5.81
CA TRP A 15 8.97 -28.63 -6.05
C TRP A 15 9.54 -27.50 -6.91
N ILE A 16 8.82 -27.05 -7.94
CA ILE A 16 9.21 -25.90 -8.78
C ILE A 16 9.27 -24.62 -7.97
N PHE A 17 8.30 -24.40 -7.06
CA PHE A 17 8.31 -23.23 -6.17
C PHE A 17 9.48 -23.26 -5.18
N PHE A 18 9.82 -24.44 -4.64
CA PHE A 18 10.96 -24.61 -3.75
C PHE A 18 12.29 -24.29 -4.48
N PHE A 19 12.48 -24.76 -5.71
CA PHE A 19 13.69 -24.46 -6.49
C PHE A 19 13.77 -23.00 -6.95
N ALA A 20 12.65 -22.35 -7.28
CA ALA A 20 12.64 -20.93 -7.64
C ALA A 20 12.99 -19.99 -6.47
N LEU A 21 12.87 -20.46 -5.23
CA LEU A 21 13.27 -19.74 -4.02
C LEU A 21 14.77 -19.86 -3.71
N LEU A 22 15.46 -20.85 -4.28
CA LEU A 22 16.85 -21.16 -3.96
C LEU A 22 17.87 -20.49 -4.89
N ASP A 23 17.48 -20.00 -6.07
CA ASP A 23 18.43 -19.57 -7.09
C ASP A 23 18.17 -18.13 -7.54
N SER A 24 18.81 -17.14 -6.90
CA SER A 24 19.00 -15.77 -7.42
C SER A 24 20.03 -14.99 -6.58
N TYR A 25 21.30 -15.16 -6.92
CA TYR A 25 22.38 -14.26 -6.52
C TYR A 25 22.80 -13.42 -7.71
N SER A 26 22.71 -12.09 -7.60
CA SER A 26 23.44 -11.18 -8.48
C SER A 26 23.58 -9.80 -7.87
N ASN A 27 24.83 -9.32 -7.85
CA ASN A 27 25.23 -7.95 -7.53
C ASN A 27 24.91 -7.02 -8.70
N VAL A 28 24.49 -5.79 -8.42
CA VAL A 28 24.37 -4.73 -9.44
C VAL A 28 24.92 -3.41 -8.90
N SER A 29 25.67 -2.75 -9.78
CA SER A 29 26.38 -1.48 -9.66
C SER A 29 25.55 -0.33 -10.28
N ALA A 30 25.68 0.89 -9.76
CA ALA A 30 26.08 2.11 -10.49
C ALA A 30 25.44 3.43 -9.97
N ASP A 31 26.34 4.39 -9.72
CA ASP A 31 26.41 5.83 -10.04
C ASP A 31 25.17 6.75 -10.12
N GLY A 32 25.26 7.90 -9.45
CA GLY A 32 24.23 8.93 -9.27
C GLY A 32 23.73 9.09 -7.82
N LEU A 33 23.07 10.20 -7.46
CA LEU A 33 22.44 10.40 -6.14
C LEU A 33 21.11 9.62 -6.06
N SER A 34 21.22 8.34 -6.34
CA SER A 34 20.15 7.36 -6.45
C SER A 34 20.24 6.41 -5.28
N LEU A 35 19.12 6.20 -4.61
CA LEU A 35 19.05 5.18 -3.58
C LEU A 35 18.56 3.88 -4.22
N VAL A 36 19.48 2.93 -4.36
CA VAL A 36 19.14 1.57 -4.79
C VAL A 36 18.73 0.78 -3.55
N VAL A 37 17.54 0.18 -3.60
CA VAL A 37 16.87 -0.51 -2.49
C VAL A 37 17.68 -1.69 -1.92
N ALA A 38 18.74 -2.14 -2.60
CA ALA A 38 19.51 -3.31 -2.24
C ALA A 38 20.34 -3.20 -0.95
N GLN A 39 20.63 -1.98 -0.45
CA GLN A 39 21.39 -1.77 0.79
C GLN A 39 20.75 -0.67 1.67
N PRO A 40 20.88 -0.74 3.01
CA PRO A 40 20.45 0.33 3.89
C PRO A 40 21.31 1.56 3.64
N THR A 41 20.82 2.45 2.78
CA THR A 41 21.54 3.65 2.39
C THR A 41 20.93 4.86 3.08
N THR A 42 21.80 5.63 3.72
CA THR A 42 21.51 6.96 4.28
C THR A 42 22.11 8.00 3.36
N LEU A 43 21.31 8.96 2.95
CA LEU A 43 21.71 10.07 2.09
C LEU A 43 21.47 11.37 2.85
N ASN A 44 22.52 12.18 2.99
CA ASN A 44 22.40 13.52 3.53
C ASN A 44 22.29 14.52 2.38
N ILE A 45 21.25 15.34 2.42
CA ILE A 45 20.99 16.37 1.43
C ILE A 45 21.29 17.71 2.07
N SER A 46 22.21 18.47 1.48
CA SER A 46 22.67 19.77 1.97
C SER A 46 22.45 20.91 0.97
N SER A 47 21.91 20.63 -0.22
CA SER A 47 21.65 21.58 -1.28
C SER A 47 20.28 21.32 -1.92
N GLY A 48 19.64 22.37 -2.42
CA GLY A 48 18.44 22.23 -3.24
C GLY A 48 18.25 23.39 -4.20
N LEU A 49 17.35 23.22 -5.16
CA LEU A 49 17.05 24.20 -6.21
C LEU A 49 16.00 25.21 -5.72
N PRO A 50 16.21 26.53 -5.86
CA PRO A 50 15.19 27.52 -5.56
C PRO A 50 14.04 27.46 -6.58
N VAL A 51 12.80 27.43 -6.07
CA VAL A 51 11.55 27.34 -6.81
C VAL A 51 10.58 28.39 -6.24
N GLU A 52 10.17 29.36 -7.05
CA GLU A 52 9.33 30.49 -6.62
C GLU A 52 7.82 30.20 -6.74
N ILE A 53 7.41 29.30 -7.65
CA ILE A 53 5.99 29.09 -8.03
C ILE A 53 5.53 27.66 -7.64
N SER A 54 5.97 27.17 -6.48
CA SER A 54 5.57 25.85 -6.00
C SER A 54 4.08 25.83 -5.61
N PRO A 55 3.24 24.90 -6.13
CA PRO A 55 1.82 24.86 -5.82
C PRO A 55 1.54 24.71 -4.32
N GLY A 56 0.67 25.57 -3.77
CA GLY A 56 0.33 25.59 -2.35
C GLY A 56 1.28 26.41 -1.46
N SER A 57 2.36 26.99 -2.02
CA SER A 57 3.14 28.02 -1.32
C SER A 57 2.39 29.35 -1.29
N LYS A 58 2.80 30.27 -0.42
CA LYS A 58 2.29 31.65 -0.48
C LYS A 58 2.79 32.31 -1.78
N PRO A 59 1.97 33.13 -2.47
CA PRO A 59 2.41 33.84 -3.67
C PRO A 59 3.70 34.63 -3.41
N GLY A 60 4.74 34.38 -4.21
CA GLY A 60 6.06 35.01 -4.08
C GLY A 60 6.98 34.42 -3.01
N ALA A 61 6.62 33.30 -2.37
CA ALA A 61 7.48 32.62 -1.42
C ALA A 61 8.49 31.71 -2.14
N LEU A 62 9.78 32.03 -1.99
CA LEU A 62 10.87 31.18 -2.45
C LEU A 62 10.96 29.91 -1.59
N MET A 63 10.81 28.77 -2.26
CA MET A 63 10.98 27.44 -1.69
C MET A 63 12.28 26.85 -2.23
N VAL A 64 13.05 26.14 -1.41
CA VAL A 64 14.17 25.33 -1.88
C VAL A 64 13.70 23.90 -1.93
N CYS A 65 13.81 23.28 -3.11
CA CYS A 65 13.28 21.97 -3.41
C CYS A 65 14.41 21.04 -3.86
N GLU A 66 14.38 19.79 -3.41
CA GLU A 66 15.28 18.74 -3.89
C GLU A 66 14.48 17.48 -4.19
N ARG A 67 14.88 16.75 -5.24
CA ARG A 67 14.26 15.50 -5.65
C ARG A 67 15.22 14.33 -5.48
N VAL A 68 14.79 13.32 -4.72
CA VAL A 68 15.50 12.06 -4.57
C VAL A 68 14.81 10.97 -5.39
N GLN A 69 15.55 10.32 -6.27
CA GLN A 69 15.04 9.19 -7.04
C GLN A 69 15.28 7.88 -6.29
N ILE A 70 14.20 7.13 -6.08
CA ILE A 70 14.22 5.82 -5.44
C ILE A 70 13.95 4.78 -6.51
N HIS A 71 14.97 4.00 -6.83
CA HIS A 71 14.86 2.95 -7.84
C HIS A 71 14.45 1.63 -7.20
N GLY A 72 13.21 1.22 -7.48
CA GLY A 72 12.71 -0.11 -7.13
C GLY A 72 13.49 -1.24 -7.82
N LEU A 73 13.38 -2.43 -7.22
CA LEU A 73 13.96 -3.66 -7.74
C LEU A 73 13.08 -4.28 -8.84
N SER A 74 13.66 -5.15 -9.66
CA SER A 74 12.87 -5.88 -10.67
C SER A 74 12.18 -7.08 -10.03
N ARG A 75 10.84 -7.15 -10.13
CA ARG A 75 10.04 -8.23 -9.51
C ARG A 75 10.49 -9.63 -9.92
N LEU A 76 10.80 -9.82 -11.20
CA LEU A 76 11.18 -11.13 -11.75
C LEU A 76 12.62 -11.52 -11.38
N LYS A 77 13.52 -10.55 -11.20
CA LYS A 77 14.92 -10.81 -10.82
C LYS A 77 15.11 -10.94 -9.31
N ASP A 78 14.27 -10.24 -8.53
CA ASP A 78 14.41 -10.13 -7.07
C ASP A 78 13.22 -10.76 -6.32
N LEU A 79 12.84 -11.98 -6.68
CA LEU A 79 11.70 -12.70 -6.05
C LEU A 79 11.86 -12.87 -4.53
N LYS A 80 13.09 -12.95 -4.03
CA LYS A 80 13.41 -13.01 -2.58
C LYS A 80 12.87 -11.82 -1.79
N LYS A 81 12.64 -10.69 -2.45
CA LYS A 81 12.13 -9.46 -1.83
C LYS A 81 10.60 -9.41 -1.74
N PHE A 82 9.89 -10.47 -2.12
CA PHE A 82 8.42 -10.51 -2.14
C PHE A 82 7.82 -10.23 -0.77
N ALA A 83 8.39 -10.88 0.26
CA ALA A 83 7.98 -10.73 1.64
C ALA A 83 8.59 -9.49 2.32
N HIS A 84 9.21 -8.57 1.58
CA HIS A 84 9.80 -7.37 2.14
C HIS A 84 8.97 -6.12 1.78
N SER A 85 8.95 -5.17 2.70
CA SER A 85 8.47 -3.81 2.50
C SER A 85 9.63 -2.85 2.71
N MET A 86 9.63 -1.77 1.94
CA MET A 86 10.64 -0.73 2.03
C MET A 86 10.07 0.44 2.82
N LYS A 87 10.71 0.81 3.92
CA LYS A 87 10.42 2.02 4.68
C LYS A 87 11.38 3.13 4.31
N VAL A 88 10.83 4.21 3.77
CA VAL A 88 11.53 5.46 3.51
C VAL A 88 11.31 6.37 4.72
N LYS A 89 12.38 6.90 5.27
CA LYS A 89 12.34 7.81 6.41
C LYS A 89 13.15 9.06 6.11
N VAL A 90 12.50 10.21 6.27
CA VAL A 90 13.10 11.54 6.16
C VAL A 90 13.20 12.14 7.55
N LYS A 91 14.38 12.64 7.91
CA LYS A 91 14.65 13.30 9.19
C LYS A 91 15.42 14.59 8.95
N VAL A 92 15.09 15.62 9.69
CA VAL A 92 15.92 16.83 9.73
C VAL A 92 17.05 16.60 10.73
N VAL A 93 18.29 16.81 10.30
CA VAL A 93 19.46 16.73 11.19
C VAL A 93 19.58 18.07 11.92
N GLU A 94 19.23 18.07 13.21
CA GLU A 94 19.16 19.26 14.04
C GLU A 94 20.47 20.06 14.03
N THR A 95 20.43 21.32 13.58
CA THR A 95 21.53 22.28 13.81
C THR A 95 21.16 23.35 14.85
N SER A 96 19.89 23.52 15.26
CA SER A 96 19.52 24.39 16.42
C SER A 96 18.08 24.15 16.92
N PRO A 97 17.75 24.36 18.22
CA PRO A 97 16.57 23.75 18.86
C PRO A 97 15.26 24.56 18.82
N ARG A 98 15.13 25.62 18.00
CA ARG A 98 13.95 26.51 18.08
C ARG A 98 13.37 26.87 16.69
N VAL A 99 12.16 26.35 16.43
CA VAL A 99 11.09 26.91 15.58
C VAL A 99 11.06 26.58 14.06
N ARG A 100 12.08 25.96 13.43
CA ARG A 100 12.05 25.71 11.96
C ARG A 100 11.48 24.36 11.50
N LEU A 101 11.37 23.36 12.38
CA LEU A 101 11.01 21.97 12.01
C LEU A 101 9.61 21.76 11.41
N GLN A 102 8.66 22.69 11.58
CA GLN A 102 7.28 22.55 11.08
C GLN A 102 7.08 22.95 9.61
N LYS A 103 8.17 23.29 8.91
CA LYS A 103 8.10 23.90 7.58
C LYS A 103 8.60 23.01 6.45
N VAL A 104 9.18 21.84 6.76
CA VAL A 104 9.61 20.88 5.75
C VAL A 104 8.40 20.08 5.28
N GLU A 105 8.21 20.05 3.98
CA GLU A 105 7.14 19.29 3.32
C GLU A 105 7.75 18.31 2.34
N VAL A 106 7.16 17.13 2.27
CA VAL A 106 7.59 16.04 1.39
C VAL A 106 6.45 15.59 0.51
N CYS A 107 6.75 15.24 -0.73
CA CYS A 107 5.82 14.62 -1.65
C CYS A 107 6.43 13.32 -2.15
N PHE A 108 5.66 12.23 -2.08
CA PHE A 108 6.10 10.91 -2.50
C PHE A 108 5.21 10.41 -3.64
N HIS A 109 5.74 10.40 -4.87
CA HIS A 109 4.95 10.20 -6.09
C HIS A 109 5.68 9.31 -7.12
N ARG A 110 4.97 8.87 -8.17
CA ARG A 110 5.57 8.14 -9.32
C ARG A 110 5.81 9.02 -10.55
N ASN A 111 5.15 10.17 -10.59
CA ASN A 111 5.07 10.95 -11.81
C ASN A 111 6.38 11.67 -12.14
N THR A 112 7.06 11.22 -13.19
CA THR A 112 8.34 11.78 -13.66
C THR A 112 8.18 13.04 -14.51
N SER A 113 6.97 13.31 -15.03
CA SER A 113 6.71 14.51 -15.85
C SER A 113 6.65 15.80 -15.01
N LEU A 114 6.32 15.68 -13.73
CA LEU A 114 6.26 16.81 -12.80
C LEU A 114 7.66 17.37 -12.56
N ALA A 115 7.82 18.69 -12.70
CA ALA A 115 9.05 19.37 -12.30
C ALA A 115 9.26 19.32 -10.77
N ILE A 116 10.51 19.49 -10.34
CA ILE A 116 10.92 19.43 -8.93
C ILE A 116 10.12 20.45 -8.11
N GLY A 117 9.46 20.00 -7.04
CA GLY A 117 8.69 20.88 -6.17
C GLY A 117 7.37 21.39 -6.76
N MET A 118 6.91 20.86 -7.89
CA MET A 118 5.68 21.28 -8.57
C MET A 118 4.49 20.33 -8.36
N CYS A 119 4.53 19.50 -7.31
CA CYS A 119 3.43 18.59 -7.00
C CYS A 119 2.16 19.34 -6.55
N PRO A 120 0.96 18.79 -6.80
CA PRO A 120 -0.31 19.40 -6.36
C PRO A 120 -0.36 19.61 -4.84
N GLN A 121 -1.03 20.68 -4.40
CA GLN A 121 -1.07 21.07 -2.98
C GLN A 121 -1.50 19.94 -2.03
N GLY A 122 -2.45 19.08 -2.44
CA GLY A 122 -2.96 17.99 -1.61
C GLY A 122 -2.02 16.80 -1.43
N GLN A 123 -0.93 16.73 -2.21
CA GLN A 123 0.05 15.62 -2.14
C GLN A 123 1.26 15.92 -1.25
N TRP A 124 1.33 17.12 -0.67
CA TRP A 124 2.39 17.52 0.22
C TRP A 124 2.07 17.13 1.66
N GLU A 125 2.98 16.40 2.29
CA GLU A 125 2.89 15.96 3.66
C GLU A 125 3.92 16.69 4.51
N LYS A 126 3.50 17.17 5.68
CA LYS A 126 4.40 17.83 6.64
C LYS A 126 5.10 16.79 7.50
N LEU A 127 6.33 17.09 7.91
CA LEU A 127 7.05 16.26 8.88
C LEU A 127 6.36 16.31 10.25
N ALA A 128 6.05 15.14 10.80
CA ALA A 128 5.49 15.00 12.15
C ALA A 128 6.64 14.85 13.16
N LYS A 129 6.75 15.78 14.11
CA LYS A 129 7.82 15.78 15.13
C LYS A 129 9.23 15.70 14.53
N GLY A 130 9.47 16.38 13.40
CA GLY A 130 10.78 16.43 12.73
C GLY A 130 11.15 15.18 11.91
N SER A 131 10.21 14.24 11.72
CA SER A 131 10.44 13.10 10.84
C SER A 131 9.20 12.73 10.04
N TRP A 132 9.42 12.09 8.90
CA TRP A 132 8.39 11.50 8.07
C TRP A 132 8.79 10.07 7.73
N VAL A 133 7.82 9.16 7.74
CA VAL A 133 8.06 7.74 7.47
C VAL A 133 6.93 7.22 6.59
N ARG A 134 7.28 6.54 5.50
CA ARG A 134 6.31 5.88 4.64
C ARG A 134 6.82 4.51 4.21
N SER A 135 5.92 3.53 4.23
CA SER A 135 6.17 2.19 3.71
C SER A 135 5.74 2.12 2.25
N THR A 136 6.53 1.46 1.42
CA THR A 136 6.26 1.22 0.01
C THR A 136 6.74 -0.18 -0.40
N SER A 137 6.32 -0.64 -1.58
CA SER A 137 6.85 -1.86 -2.16
C SER A 137 8.32 -1.68 -2.56
N PRO A 138 9.22 -2.65 -2.30
CA PRO A 138 10.62 -2.58 -2.70
C PRO A 138 10.83 -2.62 -4.22
N TYR A 139 9.79 -2.95 -4.97
CA TYR A 139 9.82 -3.04 -6.44
C TYR A 139 9.36 -1.77 -7.15
N ASP A 140 8.93 -0.77 -6.39
CA ASP A 140 8.30 0.40 -6.95
C ASP A 140 9.31 1.52 -7.19
N HIS A 141 9.26 2.13 -8.36
CA HIS A 141 10.05 3.33 -8.67
C HIS A 141 9.28 4.55 -8.17
N LYS A 142 9.89 5.32 -7.28
CA LYS A 142 9.26 6.47 -6.65
C LYS A 142 10.21 7.67 -6.65
N LEU A 143 9.61 8.85 -6.69
CA LEU A 143 10.26 10.13 -6.53
C LEU A 143 9.86 10.70 -5.17
N LEU A 144 10.86 11.17 -4.43
CA LEU A 144 10.68 11.87 -3.18
C LEU A 144 11.12 13.32 -3.37
N ASP A 145 10.15 14.22 -3.47
CA ASP A 145 10.39 15.65 -3.50
C ASP A 145 10.33 16.21 -2.08
N ILE A 146 11.34 16.97 -1.70
CA ILE A 146 11.46 17.61 -0.39
C ILE A 146 11.51 19.11 -0.65
N ARG A 147 10.65 19.88 0.01
CA ARG A 147 10.65 21.34 -0.08
C ARG A 147 10.72 21.99 1.29
N MET A 148 11.43 23.11 1.36
CA MET A 148 11.58 23.93 2.56
C MET A 148 11.44 25.41 2.21
N PRO A 149 10.76 26.22 3.04
CA PRO A 149 10.68 27.66 2.83
C PRO A 149 11.96 28.36 3.30
N GLY A 150 12.39 29.34 2.52
CA GLY A 150 13.57 30.15 2.81
C GLY A 150 14.71 29.88 1.82
N PRO A 151 15.81 30.63 1.90
CA PRO A 151 16.87 30.63 0.89
C PRO A 151 17.89 29.50 1.05
N SER A 152 17.91 28.79 2.19
CA SER A 152 18.91 27.78 2.53
C SER A 152 18.26 26.43 2.81
N PHE A 153 18.82 25.37 2.25
CA PHE A 153 18.43 23.99 2.55
C PHE A 153 19.05 23.56 3.89
N GLU A 154 18.24 23.12 4.86
CA GLU A 154 18.77 22.48 6.07
C GLU A 154 19.21 21.05 5.75
N ILE A 155 20.15 20.49 6.53
CA ILE A 155 20.63 19.13 6.29
C ILE A 155 19.50 18.15 6.59
N VAL A 156 19.04 17.44 5.56
CA VAL A 156 18.00 16.42 5.66
C VAL A 156 18.61 15.05 5.40
N GLU A 157 18.42 14.15 6.35
CA GLU A 157 18.80 12.74 6.26
C GLU A 157 17.63 11.94 5.68
N VAL A 158 17.84 11.31 4.54
CA VAL A 158 16.93 10.33 3.94
C VAL A 158 17.52 8.94 4.16
N SER A 159 16.76 8.08 4.83
CA SER A 159 17.18 6.72 5.16
C SER A 159 16.17 5.71 4.62
N ILE A 160 16.67 4.61 4.08
CA ILE A 160 15.85 3.50 3.58
C ILE A 160 16.16 2.26 4.40
N LYS A 161 15.09 1.59 4.86
CA LYS A 161 15.16 0.33 5.59
C LYS A 161 14.22 -0.68 4.99
N GLU A 162 14.65 -1.92 4.89
CA GLU A 162 13.79 -3.03 4.54
C GLU A 162 13.20 -3.67 5.80
N GLU A 163 11.93 -4.05 5.71
CA GLU A 163 11.22 -4.77 6.77
C GLU A 163 10.60 -6.03 6.21
N PHE A 164 10.72 -7.12 6.96
CA PHE A 164 10.14 -8.40 6.60
C PHE A 164 8.69 -8.50 7.08
N LEU A 165 7.79 -8.90 6.17
CA LEU A 165 6.36 -9.00 6.38
C LEU A 165 5.91 -10.46 6.25
N LEU A 166 5.88 -11.15 7.40
CA LEU A 166 5.51 -12.58 7.50
C LEU A 166 4.13 -12.88 6.89
N TYR A 167 3.16 -11.98 7.05
CA TYR A 167 1.79 -12.21 6.57
C TYR A 167 1.72 -12.40 5.05
N ARG A 168 2.62 -11.79 4.26
CA ARG A 168 2.66 -12.00 2.80
C ARG A 168 3.01 -13.44 2.45
N VAL A 169 3.89 -14.07 3.24
CA VAL A 169 4.25 -15.48 3.09
C VAL A 169 3.08 -16.37 3.48
N LEU A 170 2.40 -16.07 4.59
CA LEU A 170 1.21 -16.83 5.02
C LEU A 170 0.10 -16.80 3.98
N PHE A 171 -0.19 -15.62 3.40
CA PHE A 171 -1.18 -15.50 2.33
C PHE A 171 -0.76 -16.22 1.06
N LEU A 172 0.53 -16.21 0.70
CA LEU A 172 1.04 -16.96 -0.44
C LEU A 172 0.84 -18.47 -0.24
N ILE A 173 1.20 -19.00 0.94
CA ILE A 173 1.00 -20.43 1.28
C ILE A 173 -0.47 -20.79 1.23
N MET A 174 -1.34 -19.98 1.84
CA MET A 174 -2.79 -20.20 1.83
C MET A 174 -3.34 -20.21 0.39
N GLY A 175 -2.91 -19.26 -0.45
CA GLY A 175 -3.31 -19.19 -1.85
C GLY A 175 -2.87 -20.41 -2.66
N ILE A 176 -1.65 -20.92 -2.43
CA ILE A 176 -1.16 -22.15 -3.07
C ILE A 176 -1.99 -23.35 -2.63
N ILE A 177 -2.30 -23.49 -1.33
CA ILE A 177 -3.16 -24.56 -0.81
C ILE A 177 -4.54 -24.50 -1.47
N MET A 178 -5.15 -23.32 -1.56
CA MET A 178 -6.44 -23.13 -2.24
C MET A 178 -6.37 -23.52 -3.72
N MET A 179 -5.32 -23.11 -4.43
CA MET A 179 -5.10 -23.46 -5.84
C MET A 179 -4.97 -24.98 -6.03
N MET A 180 -4.28 -25.67 -5.12
CA MET A 180 -4.15 -27.13 -5.13
C MET A 180 -5.48 -27.84 -4.84
N LEU A 181 -6.31 -27.28 -3.95
CA LEU A 181 -7.62 -27.82 -3.62
C LEU A 181 -8.67 -27.54 -4.70
N ALA A 182 -8.45 -26.54 -5.57
CA ALA A 182 -9.43 -26.09 -6.54
C ALA A 182 -10.02 -27.22 -7.43
N PRO A 183 -9.23 -28.16 -7.99
CA PRO A 183 -9.79 -29.26 -8.81
C PRO A 183 -10.61 -30.26 -8.01
N SER A 184 -10.29 -30.45 -6.73
CA SER A 184 -11.04 -31.34 -5.83
C SER A 184 -12.35 -30.71 -5.41
N LEU A 185 -12.32 -29.41 -5.08
CA LEU A 185 -13.50 -28.63 -4.72
C LEU A 185 -14.45 -28.47 -5.91
N SER A 186 -13.94 -28.27 -7.14
CA SER A 186 -14.78 -28.10 -8.33
C SER A 186 -15.55 -29.37 -8.74
N LYS A 187 -15.05 -30.55 -8.38
CA LYS A 187 -15.74 -31.83 -8.63
C LYS A 187 -16.65 -32.26 -7.47
N SER A 188 -16.55 -31.61 -6.32
CA SER A 188 -17.32 -31.98 -5.14
C SER A 188 -18.74 -31.44 -5.24
N ILE A 189 -19.70 -32.36 -5.39
CA ILE A 189 -21.13 -32.06 -5.38
C ILE A 189 -21.53 -31.36 -4.07
N VAL A 190 -20.96 -31.81 -2.93
CA VAL A 190 -21.24 -31.23 -1.62
C VAL A 190 -20.77 -29.77 -1.56
N PHE A 191 -19.60 -29.46 -2.12
CA PHE A 191 -19.08 -28.08 -2.16
C PHE A 191 -19.95 -27.18 -3.04
N TYR A 192 -20.39 -27.67 -4.20
CA TYR A 192 -21.28 -26.91 -5.08
C TYR A 192 -22.63 -26.59 -4.42
N TYR A 193 -23.30 -27.60 -3.85
CA TYR A 193 -24.58 -27.37 -3.17
C TYR A 193 -24.41 -26.56 -1.88
N SER A 194 -23.39 -26.81 -1.07
CA SER A 194 -23.19 -26.05 0.17
C SER A 194 -22.85 -24.59 -0.10
N SER A 195 -22.00 -24.30 -1.09
CA SER A 195 -21.66 -22.93 -1.48
C SER A 195 -22.85 -22.21 -2.11
N ALA A 196 -23.60 -22.85 -3.01
CA ALA A 196 -24.81 -22.29 -3.60
C ALA A 196 -25.89 -22.01 -2.53
N MET A 197 -26.09 -22.94 -1.59
CA MET A 197 -27.01 -22.75 -0.48
C MET A 197 -26.55 -21.64 0.46
N ALA A 198 -25.25 -21.56 0.77
CA ALA A 198 -24.71 -20.48 1.59
C ALA A 198 -24.90 -19.10 0.94
N VAL A 199 -24.58 -18.97 -0.36
CA VAL A 199 -24.85 -17.75 -1.14
C VAL A 199 -26.34 -17.44 -1.15
N GLY A 200 -27.20 -18.44 -1.36
CA GLY A 200 -28.65 -18.29 -1.32
C GLY A 200 -29.17 -17.79 0.02
N VAL A 201 -28.70 -18.37 1.14
CA VAL A 201 -29.05 -17.92 2.51
C VAL A 201 -28.60 -16.48 2.74
N ILE A 202 -27.38 -16.12 2.32
CA ILE A 202 -26.88 -14.74 2.43
C ILE A 202 -27.78 -13.79 1.63
N LEU A 203 -28.16 -14.15 0.40
CA LEU A 203 -29.04 -13.34 -0.44
C LEU A 203 -30.45 -13.19 0.16
N VAL A 204 -31.01 -14.26 0.74
CA VAL A 204 -32.31 -14.21 1.43
C VAL A 204 -32.24 -13.30 2.66
N ILE A 205 -31.18 -13.40 3.47
CA ILE A 205 -30.97 -12.51 4.61
C ILE A 205 -30.90 -11.06 4.13
N LEU A 206 -30.12 -10.77 3.08
CA LEU A 206 -30.01 -9.41 2.52
C LEU A 206 -31.35 -8.91 1.97
N MET A 207 -32.12 -9.77 1.30
CA MET A 207 -33.46 -9.45 0.78
C MET A 207 -34.44 -9.15 1.93
N VAL A 208 -34.47 -9.97 2.98
CA VAL A 208 -35.33 -9.75 4.15
C VAL A 208 -34.93 -8.47 4.89
N LEU A 209 -33.64 -8.19 5.04
CA LEU A 209 -33.16 -6.93 5.61
C LEU A 209 -33.64 -5.73 4.77
N PHE A 210 -33.50 -5.81 3.44
CA PHE A 210 -33.95 -4.75 2.53
C PHE A 210 -35.47 -4.56 2.53
N GLN A 211 -36.23 -5.65 2.57
CA GLN A 211 -37.69 -5.61 2.64
C GLN A 211 -38.19 -5.16 4.01
N GLY A 212 -37.51 -5.54 5.09
CA GLY A 212 -37.75 -5.05 6.45
C GLY A 212 -37.58 -3.54 6.55
N MET A 213 -36.64 -2.95 5.81
CA MET A 213 -36.52 -1.50 5.69
C MET A 213 -37.71 -0.84 4.97
N LYS A 214 -38.43 -1.58 4.11
CA LYS A 214 -39.53 -1.05 3.27
C LYS A 214 -40.93 -1.34 3.83
N LEU A 215 -41.11 -2.41 4.62
CA LEU A 215 -42.41 -2.89 5.11
C LEU A 215 -42.74 -2.51 6.55
N LEU A 216 -41.79 -1.98 7.32
CA LEU A 216 -42.09 -1.56 8.69
C LEU A 216 -42.84 -0.21 8.67
N PRO A 217 -44.08 -0.15 9.17
CA PRO A 217 -44.72 1.13 9.43
C PRO A 217 -43.85 1.87 10.44
N THR A 218 -43.36 3.06 10.07
CA THR A 218 -42.72 4.06 10.94
C THR A 218 -43.74 4.59 11.94
N GLY A 219 -44.29 3.71 12.78
CA GLY A 219 -45.54 3.92 13.46
C GLY A 219 -45.80 2.88 14.54
N ARG A 220 -45.01 2.96 15.62
CA ARG A 220 -45.39 2.61 17.00
C ARG A 220 -45.32 1.11 17.42
N LYS A 221 -44.54 0.89 18.50
CA LYS A 221 -44.50 -0.24 19.47
C LYS A 221 -43.72 -1.53 19.12
N SER A 222 -42.39 -1.44 19.08
CA SER A 222 -41.49 -2.48 19.61
C SER A 222 -40.09 -1.88 19.82
N SER A 223 -39.71 -1.63 21.08
CA SER A 223 -38.39 -1.07 21.42
C SER A 223 -37.23 -1.98 20.98
N LEU A 224 -37.45 -3.29 21.00
CA LEU A 224 -36.50 -4.30 20.52
C LEU A 224 -36.27 -4.24 19.02
N ALA A 225 -37.33 -4.04 18.22
CA ALA A 225 -37.20 -3.90 16.78
C ALA A 225 -36.40 -2.64 16.40
N ILE A 226 -36.62 -1.54 17.12
CA ILE A 226 -35.86 -0.30 16.94
C ILE A 226 -34.39 -0.47 17.34
N PHE A 227 -34.11 -1.17 18.45
CA PHE A 227 -32.74 -1.45 18.89
C PHE A 227 -31.96 -2.38 17.94
N MET A 228 -32.61 -3.43 17.44
CA MET A 228 -31.99 -4.31 16.44
C MET A 228 -31.78 -3.57 15.12
N TYR A 229 -32.72 -2.71 14.72
CA TYR A 229 -32.60 -1.88 13.52
C TYR A 229 -31.49 -0.84 13.63
N SER A 230 -31.39 -0.13 14.76
CA SER A 230 -30.31 0.82 15.01
C SER A 230 -28.95 0.13 15.11
N SER A 231 -28.89 -1.10 15.63
CA SER A 231 -27.66 -1.89 15.70
C SER A 231 -27.22 -2.39 14.33
N VAL A 232 -28.13 -2.93 13.52
CA VAL A 232 -27.81 -3.41 12.16
C VAL A 232 -27.46 -2.25 11.22
N ILE A 233 -28.17 -1.13 11.31
CA ILE A 233 -27.82 0.08 10.54
C ILE A 233 -26.54 0.72 11.05
N GLY A 234 -26.32 0.74 12.36
CA GLY A 234 -25.07 1.23 12.96
C GLY A 234 -23.87 0.43 12.49
N VAL A 235 -23.95 -0.91 12.59
CA VAL A 235 -22.91 -1.83 12.13
C VAL A 235 -22.75 -1.79 10.61
N GLY A 236 -23.85 -1.75 9.85
CA GLY A 236 -23.83 -1.66 8.38
C GLY A 236 -23.23 -0.35 7.88
N SER A 237 -23.59 0.79 8.48
CA SER A 237 -23.02 2.11 8.17
C SER A 237 -21.53 2.17 8.54
N PHE A 238 -21.15 1.60 9.68
CA PHE A 238 -19.75 1.48 10.08
C PHE A 238 -18.95 0.63 9.08
N LEU A 239 -19.48 -0.53 8.69
CA LEU A 239 -18.87 -1.42 7.68
C LEU A 239 -18.76 -0.73 6.32
N LEU A 240 -19.81 -0.07 5.83
CA LEU A 240 -19.80 0.62 4.53
C LEU A 240 -18.83 1.80 4.49
N ARG A 241 -18.52 2.43 5.63
CA ARG A 241 -17.46 3.46 5.70
C ARG A 241 -16.07 2.85 5.75
N TYR A 242 -15.91 1.70 6.41
CA TYR A 242 -14.60 1.07 6.60
C TYR A 242 -14.17 0.23 5.39
N LEU A 243 -15.11 -0.43 4.73
CA LEU A 243 -14.87 -1.37 3.64
C LEU A 243 -14.14 -0.72 2.43
N PRO A 244 -14.53 0.47 1.94
CA PRO A 244 -13.80 1.13 0.86
C PRO A 244 -12.35 1.45 1.26
N GLY A 245 -12.11 1.92 2.49
CA GLY A 245 -10.77 2.20 2.98
C GLY A 245 -9.91 0.94 3.11
N LEU A 246 -10.51 -0.17 3.55
CA LEU A 246 -9.84 -1.46 3.63
C LEU A 246 -9.52 -1.99 2.23
N LEU A 247 -10.48 -1.95 1.30
CA LEU A 247 -10.26 -2.36 -0.09
C LEU A 247 -9.16 -1.52 -0.75
N HIS A 248 -9.18 -0.21 -0.55
CA HIS A 248 -8.12 0.67 -1.04
C HIS A 248 -6.75 0.29 -0.46
N SER A 249 -6.68 0.04 0.85
CA SER A 249 -5.42 -0.38 1.50
C SER A 249 -4.91 -1.72 0.95
N VAL A 250 -5.81 -2.68 0.69
CA VAL A 250 -5.48 -3.96 0.08
C VAL A 250 -5.01 -3.78 -1.37
N LEU A 251 -5.68 -2.93 -2.16
CA LEU A 251 -5.28 -2.63 -3.54
C LEU A 251 -3.89 -1.98 -3.59
N VAL A 252 -3.63 -1.00 -2.72
CA VAL A 252 -2.32 -0.37 -2.59
C VAL A 252 -1.25 -1.38 -2.20
N GLU A 253 -1.55 -2.30 -1.28
CA GLU A 253 -0.63 -3.37 -0.87
C GLU A 253 -0.35 -4.37 -2.00
N ILE A 254 -1.34 -4.65 -2.87
CA ILE A 254 -1.17 -5.44 -4.10
C ILE A 254 -0.34 -4.68 -5.15
N GLY A 255 -0.10 -3.38 -4.94
CA GLY A 255 0.69 -2.50 -5.81
C GLY A 255 -0.15 -1.69 -6.80
N ILE A 256 -1.47 -1.76 -6.67
CA ILE A 256 -2.45 -1.02 -7.47
C ILE A 256 -2.76 0.28 -6.73
N SER A 257 -1.98 1.32 -7.01
CA SER A 257 -2.20 2.67 -6.45
C SER A 257 -2.97 3.55 -7.45
N GLU A 258 -3.67 4.57 -6.93
CA GLU A 258 -4.44 5.54 -7.72
C GLU A 258 -3.61 6.23 -8.81
N ASP A 259 -2.32 6.47 -8.55
CA ASP A 259 -1.33 7.00 -9.51
C ASP A 259 -1.13 6.13 -10.77
N MET A 260 -1.55 4.86 -10.76
CA MET A 260 -1.44 3.96 -11.92
C MET A 260 -2.61 4.14 -12.90
N TYR A 261 -3.78 4.56 -12.40
CA TYR A 261 -4.98 4.75 -13.22
C TYR A 261 -5.13 6.18 -13.74
N ASN A 262 -4.49 7.14 -13.08
CA ASN A 262 -4.51 8.53 -13.49
C ASN A 262 -3.08 9.02 -13.76
N PRO A 263 -2.50 8.66 -14.93
CA PRO A 263 -1.23 9.22 -15.37
C PRO A 263 -1.46 10.65 -15.85
N VAL A 264 -1.69 11.58 -14.92
CA VAL A 264 -1.79 13.01 -15.26
C VAL A 264 -0.40 13.56 -15.53
#